data_AF-A0A0P7UHD1-F1
#
_entry.id   AF-A0A0P7UHD1-F1
#
_cell.length_a   1.000
_cell.length_b   1.000
_cell.length_c   1.000
_cell.angle_alpha   90.00
_cell.angle_beta   90.00
_cell.angle_gamma   90.00
#
_symmetry.space_group_name_H-M   'P 1'
#
loop_
_entity.id
_entity.type
_entity.pdbx_description
1 polymer ?
#
loop_
_entity_poly.entity_id
_entity_poly.type
_entity_poly.pdbx_seq_one_letter_code
_entity_poly.pdbx_strand_id
1 'polypeptide(L)'
;MKTAGYPNVHVHNFTTSWRDGLAFNAIVHKHRPDLIEFDTLKRSNAHYNLQNAFNVAEKELGLTKLLDPEDVNVDQPDEKSIITYVATYYHYFSKMKALAVEGKRIGKVLDYAIEAEQLVDKYETLASELLQWIEQTIHTLNDRQLANSLSGVQNQLQAFNTYRTVEKPPKFTEKGNLEVLLFTIQSKMRANNQKVYMPKEGKLISDINKVLAAPCT
;
A
#
# COMPACT_ATOMS: atom_id res chain seq x y z
N MET A 1 -19.02 23.21 10.18
CA MET A 1 -18.37 22.39 11.23
C MET A 1 -19.15 21.08 11.37
N LYS A 2 -18.49 19.92 11.58
CA LYS A 2 -19.13 18.59 11.45
C LYS A 2 -19.87 18.12 12.72
N THR A 3 -20.73 18.96 13.29
CA THR A 3 -21.58 18.59 14.45
C THR A 3 -22.97 18.09 14.04
N ALA A 4 -23.27 18.02 12.73
CA ALA A 4 -24.50 17.44 12.24
C ALA A 4 -24.65 15.97 12.68
N GLY A 5 -25.84 15.62 13.19
CA GLY A 5 -26.18 14.29 13.70
C GLY A 5 -26.04 14.10 15.21
N TYR A 6 -25.54 15.11 15.95
CA TYR A 6 -25.54 15.06 17.42
C TYR A 6 -26.86 15.60 18.00
N PRO A 7 -27.50 14.88 18.93
CA PRO A 7 -28.73 15.35 19.56
C PRO A 7 -28.45 16.62 20.37
N ASN A 8 -29.36 17.58 20.28
CA ASN A 8 -29.29 18.86 21.02
C ASN A 8 -28.08 19.74 20.71
N VAL A 9 -27.35 19.50 19.61
CA VAL A 9 -26.25 20.34 19.14
C VAL A 9 -26.66 21.10 17.88
N HIS A 10 -27.03 22.36 18.05
CA HIS A 10 -27.43 23.26 16.96
C HIS A 10 -26.53 24.50 16.94
N VAL A 11 -25.48 24.45 16.13
CA VAL A 11 -24.48 25.52 16.05
C VAL A 11 -24.87 26.53 14.97
N HIS A 12 -25.34 27.71 15.40
CA HIS A 12 -25.75 28.80 14.50
C HIS A 12 -24.91 30.07 14.63
N ASN A 13 -24.13 30.19 15.71
CA ASN A 13 -23.25 31.33 15.99
C ASN A 13 -22.00 30.86 16.75
N PHE A 14 -21.06 31.78 16.98
CA PHE A 14 -19.87 31.54 17.82
C PHE A 14 -20.01 32.16 19.22
N THR A 15 -21.24 32.22 19.74
CA THR A 15 -21.52 32.72 21.10
C THR A 15 -22.40 31.71 21.85
N THR A 16 -23.71 31.94 21.90
CA THR A 16 -24.68 31.18 22.70
C THR A 16 -24.82 29.72 22.28
N SER A 17 -24.50 29.36 21.03
CA SER A 17 -24.53 27.97 20.56
C SER A 17 -23.48 27.07 21.22
N TRP A 18 -22.49 27.66 21.90
CA TRP A 18 -21.37 26.97 22.52
C TRP A 18 -21.45 26.97 24.05
N ARG A 19 -22.35 27.77 24.61
CA ARG A 19 -22.50 28.03 26.05
C ARG A 19 -22.73 26.76 26.87
N ASP A 20 -23.50 25.81 26.35
CA ASP A 20 -23.81 24.56 27.05
C ASP A 20 -22.70 23.50 26.96
N GLY A 21 -21.60 23.81 26.27
CA GLY A 21 -20.44 22.93 26.09
C GLY A 21 -20.65 21.72 25.20
N LEU A 22 -21.88 21.43 24.74
CA LEU A 22 -22.16 20.23 23.94
C LEU A 22 -21.46 20.31 22.57
N ALA A 23 -21.38 21.50 21.97
CA ALA A 23 -20.69 21.70 20.70
C ALA A 23 -19.20 21.32 20.76
N PHE A 24 -18.48 21.71 21.84
CA PHE A 24 -17.07 21.33 22.03
C PHE A 24 -16.89 19.82 22.17
N ASN A 25 -17.71 19.17 23.00
CA ASN A 25 -17.69 17.72 23.17
C ASN A 25 -18.00 16.98 21.86
N ALA A 26 -18.96 17.48 21.08
CA ALA A 26 -19.35 16.88 19.81
C ALA A 26 -18.21 16.92 18.78
N ILE A 27 -17.40 17.98 18.76
CA ILE A 27 -16.24 18.10 17.87
C ILE A 27 -15.19 17.05 18.20
N VAL A 28 -14.89 16.87 19.49
CA VAL A 28 -13.95 15.84 19.97
C VAL A 28 -14.50 14.45 19.62
N HIS A 29 -15.71 14.13 20.05
CA HIS A 29 -16.34 12.82 19.80
C HIS A 29 -16.43 12.49 18.31
N LYS A 30 -16.65 13.48 17.43
CA LYS A 30 -16.74 13.25 15.98
C LYS A 30 -15.45 12.70 15.38
N HIS A 31 -14.30 13.07 15.94
CA HIS A 31 -12.98 12.68 15.44
C HIS A 31 -12.33 11.59 16.29
N ARG A 32 -12.67 11.53 17.57
CA ARG A 32 -12.17 10.61 18.59
C ARG A 32 -13.32 10.18 19.50
N PRO A 33 -14.21 9.30 19.03
CA PRO A 33 -15.39 8.88 19.79
C PRO A 33 -15.02 8.13 21.08
N ASP A 34 -13.82 7.55 21.10
CA ASP A 34 -13.23 6.86 22.24
C ASP A 34 -12.95 7.78 23.46
N LEU A 35 -12.90 9.10 23.28
CA LEU A 35 -12.51 10.05 24.33
C LEU A 35 -13.69 10.70 25.06
N ILE A 36 -14.91 10.60 24.55
CA ILE A 36 -16.08 11.32 25.08
C ILE A 36 -17.29 10.40 25.10
N GLU A 37 -17.88 10.17 26.26
CA GLU A 37 -19.15 9.44 26.35
C GLU A 37 -20.33 10.40 26.12
N PHE A 38 -20.54 10.80 24.86
CA PHE A 38 -21.41 11.94 24.51
C PHE A 38 -22.86 11.76 24.98
N ASP A 39 -23.39 10.54 24.97
CA ASP A 39 -24.79 10.25 25.33
C ASP A 39 -25.11 10.51 26.81
N THR A 40 -24.09 10.63 27.66
CA THR A 40 -24.25 10.97 29.09
C THR A 40 -24.39 12.47 29.32
N LEU A 41 -24.02 13.30 28.33
CA LEU A 41 -23.97 14.75 28.47
C LEU A 41 -25.37 15.36 28.36
N LYS A 42 -25.64 16.35 29.21
CA LYS A 42 -26.92 17.05 29.28
C LYS A 42 -26.71 18.54 29.16
N ARG A 43 -27.59 19.21 28.41
CA ARG A 43 -27.57 20.68 28.23
C ARG A 43 -27.62 21.45 29.55
N SER A 44 -28.31 20.91 30.55
CA SER A 44 -28.42 21.52 31.88
C SER A 44 -27.10 21.54 32.66
N ASN A 45 -26.09 20.78 32.24
CA ASN A 45 -24.80 20.66 32.95
C ASN A 45 -23.67 21.38 32.20
N ALA A 46 -23.93 22.63 31.80
CA ALA A 46 -23.06 23.42 30.91
C ALA A 46 -21.61 23.52 31.40
N HIS A 47 -21.40 23.89 32.67
CA HIS A 47 -20.06 24.03 33.25
C HIS A 47 -19.27 22.71 33.18
N TYR A 48 -19.89 21.59 33.57
CA TYR A 48 -19.25 20.27 33.46
C TYR A 48 -18.92 19.92 32.02
N ASN A 49 -19.83 20.15 31.07
CA ASN A 49 -19.60 19.82 29.66
C ASN A 49 -18.41 20.60 29.10
N LEU A 50 -18.33 21.91 29.38
CA LEU A 50 -17.21 22.77 28.99
C LEU A 50 -15.90 22.27 29.61
N GLN A 51 -15.90 22.07 30.93
CA GLN A 51 -14.73 21.58 31.67
C GLN A 51 -14.25 20.23 31.13
N ASN A 52 -15.18 19.31 30.82
CA ASN A 52 -14.88 18.00 30.25
C ASN A 52 -14.20 18.13 28.90
N ALA A 53 -14.79 18.85 27.95
CA ALA A 53 -14.21 19.04 26.62
C ALA A 53 -12.82 19.66 26.69
N PHE A 54 -12.64 20.69 27.52
CA PHE A 54 -11.37 21.42 27.63
C PHE A 54 -10.30 20.54 28.28
N ASN A 55 -10.66 19.75 29.30
CA ASN A 55 -9.75 18.80 29.94
C ASN A 55 -9.33 17.68 29.00
N VAL A 56 -10.27 17.09 28.27
CA VAL A 56 -9.97 16.02 27.31
C VAL A 56 -9.10 16.56 26.18
N ALA A 57 -9.40 17.75 25.65
CA ALA A 57 -8.59 18.37 24.62
C ALA A 57 -7.16 18.64 25.06
N GLU A 58 -6.95 19.11 26.29
CA GLU A 58 -5.61 19.34 26.82
C GLU A 58 -4.86 18.03 27.07
N LYS A 59 -5.46 17.10 27.80
CA LYS A 59 -4.79 15.86 28.24
C LYS A 59 -4.54 14.87 27.10
N GLU A 60 -5.53 14.69 26.23
CA GLU A 60 -5.51 13.63 25.21
C GLU A 60 -5.10 14.16 23.83
N LEU A 61 -5.35 15.44 23.54
CA LEU A 61 -5.04 16.06 22.24
C LEU A 61 -3.89 17.07 22.32
N GLY A 62 -3.44 17.46 23.53
CA GLY A 62 -2.39 18.47 23.72
C GLY A 62 -2.82 19.89 23.35
N LEU A 63 -4.12 20.16 23.27
CA LEU A 63 -4.65 21.50 22.97
C LEU A 63 -4.68 22.34 24.25
N THR A 64 -3.88 23.41 24.28
CA THR A 64 -3.89 24.38 25.38
C THR A 64 -5.30 24.92 25.62
N LYS A 65 -5.74 24.95 26.88
CA LYS A 65 -7.00 25.59 27.26
C LYS A 65 -6.89 27.10 27.08
N LEU A 66 -7.65 27.64 26.13
CA LEU A 66 -7.69 29.08 25.88
C LEU A 66 -8.87 29.78 26.54
N LEU A 67 -9.85 29.00 27.02
CA LEU A 67 -11.08 29.47 27.64
C LEU A 67 -11.27 28.76 28.97
N ASP A 68 -11.78 29.49 29.96
CA ASP A 68 -12.31 28.90 31.18
C ASP A 68 -13.82 28.63 31.02
N PRO A 69 -14.35 27.56 31.64
CA PRO A 69 -15.79 27.26 31.58
C PRO A 69 -16.68 28.41 32.04
N GLU A 70 -16.23 29.19 33.03
CA GLU A 70 -16.97 30.34 33.55
C GLU A 70 -17.10 31.47 32.54
N ASP A 71 -16.11 31.69 31.67
CA ASP A 71 -16.16 32.73 30.63
C ASP A 71 -17.07 32.36 29.46
N VAL A 72 -17.37 31.07 29.31
CA VAL A 72 -18.22 30.54 28.24
C VAL A 72 -19.65 30.28 28.72
N ASN A 73 -19.85 29.94 30.01
CA ASN A 73 -21.17 29.70 30.59
C ASN A 73 -21.90 30.99 31.02
N VAL A 74 -21.77 32.05 30.25
CA VAL A 74 -22.45 33.35 30.47
C VAL A 74 -23.51 33.59 29.40
N ASP A 75 -24.36 34.60 29.60
CA ASP A 75 -25.44 34.90 28.65
C ASP A 75 -24.93 35.34 27.28
N GLN A 76 -23.79 36.03 27.22
CA GLN A 76 -23.14 36.46 25.99
C GLN A 76 -21.64 36.18 26.04
N PRO A 77 -21.19 34.98 25.65
CA PRO A 77 -19.78 34.66 25.56
C PRO A 77 -19.08 35.48 24.46
N ASP A 78 -17.78 35.77 24.63
CA ASP A 78 -17.00 36.49 23.64
C ASP A 78 -16.80 35.66 22.36
N GLU A 79 -17.29 36.20 21.24
CA GLU A 79 -17.31 35.49 19.96
C GLU A 79 -15.91 35.18 19.44
N LYS A 80 -14.98 36.14 19.55
CA LYS A 80 -13.62 36.00 19.01
C LYS A 80 -12.81 34.97 19.79
N SER A 81 -13.05 34.87 21.08
CA SER A 81 -12.42 33.91 21.99
C SER A 81 -12.90 32.49 21.65
N ILE A 82 -14.21 32.31 21.44
CA ILE A 82 -14.77 31.02 20.96
C ILE A 82 -14.22 30.67 19.58
N ILE A 83 -14.21 31.59 18.61
CA ILE A 83 -13.66 31.34 17.26
C ILE A 83 -12.20 30.90 17.35
N THR A 84 -11.39 31.63 18.12
CA THR A 84 -9.96 31.33 18.31
C THR A 84 -9.77 29.92 18.83
N TYR A 85 -10.51 29.55 19.88
CA TYR A 85 -10.36 28.22 20.46
C TYR A 85 -10.89 27.13 19.51
N VAL A 86 -12.02 27.34 18.87
CA VAL A 86 -12.56 26.43 17.85
C VAL A 86 -11.59 26.22 16.68
N ALA A 87 -10.86 27.26 16.27
CA ALA A 87 -9.85 27.16 15.23
C ALA A 87 -8.71 26.22 15.62
N THR A 88 -8.31 26.15 16.90
CA THR A 88 -7.26 25.22 17.35
C THR A 88 -7.70 23.75 17.18
N TYR A 89 -8.94 23.41 17.55
CA TYR A 89 -9.52 22.08 17.27
C TYR A 89 -9.53 21.77 15.78
N TYR A 90 -9.94 22.75 14.95
CA TYR A 90 -9.97 22.56 13.50
C TYR A 90 -8.58 22.28 12.94
N HIS A 91 -7.57 23.07 13.32
CA HIS A 91 -6.19 22.86 12.86
C HIS A 91 -5.64 21.51 13.30
N TYR A 92 -5.88 21.11 14.55
CA TYR A 92 -5.47 19.82 15.07
C TYR A 92 -6.07 18.66 14.27
N PHE A 93 -7.40 18.60 14.16
CA PHE A 93 -8.05 17.48 13.47
C PHE A 93 -7.79 17.49 11.96
N SER A 94 -7.59 18.65 11.36
CA SER A 94 -7.17 18.76 9.96
C SER A 94 -5.77 18.20 9.75
N LYS A 95 -4.82 18.53 10.65
CA LYS A 95 -3.45 17.97 10.63
C LYS A 95 -3.47 16.45 10.85
N MET A 96 -4.24 15.97 11.83
CA MET A 96 -4.38 14.54 12.11
C MET A 96 -4.91 13.78 10.87
N LYS A 97 -5.92 14.32 10.19
CA LYS A 97 -6.46 13.74 8.95
C LYS A 97 -5.44 13.78 7.81
N ALA A 98 -4.70 14.89 7.66
CA ALA A 98 -3.65 15.02 6.64
C ALA A 98 -2.57 13.94 6.83
N LEU A 99 -2.07 13.77 8.05
CA LEU A 99 -1.10 12.74 8.40
C LEU A 99 -1.62 11.32 8.10
N ALA A 100 -2.89 11.04 8.41
CA ALA A 100 -3.50 9.75 8.08
C ALA A 100 -3.57 9.49 6.56
N VAL A 101 -3.85 10.52 5.75
CA VAL A 101 -3.86 10.42 4.29
C VAL A 101 -2.44 10.25 3.74
N GLU A 102 -1.47 11.00 4.26
CA GLU A 102 -0.05 10.86 3.89
C GLU A 102 0.47 9.46 4.20
N GLY A 103 0.19 8.92 5.38
CA GLY A 103 0.55 7.55 5.75
C GLY A 103 -0.04 6.52 4.79
N LYS A 104 -1.31 6.66 4.40
CA LYS A 104 -1.94 5.78 3.39
C LYS A 104 -1.26 5.88 2.02
N ARG A 105 -0.84 7.07 1.60
CA ARG A 105 -0.14 7.26 0.33
C ARG A 105 1.24 6.61 0.34
N ILE A 106 1.98 6.73 1.44
CA ILE A 106 3.28 6.07 1.63
C ILE A 106 3.10 4.55 1.60
N GLY A 107 2.11 4.01 2.33
CA GLY A 107 1.80 2.58 2.31
C GLY A 107 1.54 2.06 0.90
N LYS A 108 0.76 2.78 0.10
CA LYS A 108 0.48 2.41 -1.29
C LYS A 108 1.73 2.40 -2.18
N VAL A 109 2.67 3.33 -1.97
CA VAL A 109 3.96 3.33 -2.70
C VAL A 109 4.81 2.13 -2.30
N LEU A 110 4.81 1.76 -1.02
CA LEU A 110 5.50 0.57 -0.53
C LEU A 110 4.89 -0.71 -1.12
N ASP A 111 3.57 -0.82 -1.16
CA ASP A 111 2.87 -1.96 -1.79
C ASP A 111 3.30 -2.14 -3.25
N TYR A 112 3.42 -1.04 -4.00
CA TYR A 112 3.94 -1.08 -5.38
C TYR A 112 5.39 -1.53 -5.48
N ALA A 113 6.24 -1.17 -4.53
CA ALA A 113 7.62 -1.63 -4.48
C ALA A 113 7.72 -3.14 -4.19
N ILE A 114 6.96 -3.62 -3.21
CA ILE A 114 6.89 -5.03 -2.84
C ILE A 114 6.37 -5.87 -4.01
N GLU A 115 5.28 -5.45 -4.66
CA GLU A 115 4.74 -6.17 -5.81
C GLU A 115 5.75 -6.24 -6.98
N ALA A 116 6.47 -5.15 -7.24
CA ALA A 116 7.50 -5.13 -8.27
C ALA A 116 8.65 -6.10 -7.95
N GLU A 117 9.11 -6.13 -6.70
CA GLU A 117 10.17 -7.05 -6.23
C GLU A 117 9.74 -8.52 -6.39
N GLN A 118 8.52 -8.86 -5.99
CA GLN A 118 7.97 -10.22 -6.17
C GLN A 118 7.94 -10.66 -7.63
N LEU A 119 7.55 -9.76 -8.55
CA LEU A 119 7.55 -10.07 -9.98
C LEU A 119 8.98 -10.23 -10.53
N VAL A 120 9.92 -9.42 -10.07
CA VAL A 120 11.34 -9.52 -10.42
C VAL A 120 11.92 -10.85 -9.93
N ASP A 121 11.67 -11.23 -8.69
CA ASP A 121 12.13 -12.51 -8.13
C ASP A 121 11.56 -13.71 -8.89
N LYS A 122 10.28 -13.63 -9.27
CA LYS A 122 9.64 -14.65 -10.11
C LYS A 122 10.32 -14.75 -11.47
N TYR A 123 10.61 -13.60 -12.11
CA TYR A 123 11.33 -13.59 -13.38
C TYR A 123 12.73 -14.21 -13.24
N GLU A 124 13.47 -13.80 -12.22
CA GLU A 124 14.83 -14.27 -11.97
C GLU A 124 14.91 -15.78 -11.70
N THR A 125 13.91 -16.31 -10.99
CA THR A 125 13.78 -17.74 -10.70
C THR A 125 13.50 -18.53 -11.96
N LEU A 126 12.46 -18.15 -12.72
CA LEU A 126 12.07 -18.83 -13.96
C LEU A 126 13.18 -18.74 -15.02
N ALA A 127 13.87 -17.61 -15.12
CA ALA A 127 15.00 -17.43 -16.03
C ALA A 127 16.18 -18.35 -15.64
N SER A 128 16.51 -18.44 -14.35
CA SER A 128 17.55 -19.37 -13.85
C SER A 128 17.22 -20.82 -14.18
N GLU A 129 15.98 -21.26 -13.90
CA GLU A 129 15.55 -22.64 -14.13
C GLU A 129 15.62 -23.00 -15.61
N LEU A 130 15.16 -22.11 -16.49
CA LEU A 130 15.23 -22.32 -17.93
C LEU A 130 16.68 -22.38 -18.42
N LEU A 131 17.53 -21.47 -17.98
CA LEU A 131 18.95 -21.46 -18.34
C LEU A 131 19.66 -22.73 -17.87
N GLN A 132 19.39 -23.18 -16.64
CA GLN A 132 19.94 -24.41 -16.11
C GLN A 132 19.52 -25.62 -16.94
N TRP A 133 18.24 -25.70 -17.33
CA TRP A 133 17.77 -26.76 -18.22
C TRP A 133 18.46 -26.72 -19.59
N ILE A 134 18.64 -25.53 -20.17
CA ILE A 134 19.33 -25.36 -21.46
C ILE A 134 20.78 -25.83 -21.34
N GLU A 135 21.50 -25.43 -20.29
CA GLU A 135 22.90 -25.81 -20.06
C GLU A 135 23.06 -27.34 -19.91
N GLN A 136 22.21 -27.97 -19.10
CA GLN A 136 22.20 -29.43 -18.91
C GLN A 136 21.87 -30.18 -20.21
N THR A 137 20.92 -29.65 -21.00
CA THR A 137 20.53 -30.22 -22.29
C THR A 137 21.67 -30.13 -23.29
N ILE A 138 22.36 -28.98 -23.37
CA ILE A 138 23.53 -28.81 -24.24
C ILE A 138 24.64 -29.78 -23.85
N HIS A 139 24.92 -29.93 -22.55
CA HIS A 139 25.92 -30.89 -22.08
C HIS A 139 25.58 -32.33 -22.51
N THR A 140 24.32 -32.73 -22.36
CA THR A 140 23.83 -34.07 -22.73
C THR A 140 23.89 -34.30 -24.25
N LEU A 141 23.49 -33.32 -25.05
CA LEU A 141 23.43 -33.45 -26.52
C LEU A 141 24.81 -33.32 -27.19
N ASN A 142 25.78 -32.70 -26.53
CA ASN A 142 27.16 -32.64 -27.00
C ASN A 142 27.94 -33.95 -26.75
N ASP A 143 27.36 -34.92 -26.05
CA ASP A 143 27.99 -36.24 -25.91
C ASP A 143 27.98 -36.98 -27.26
N ARG A 144 29.18 -37.24 -27.80
CA ARG A 144 29.40 -37.87 -29.11
C ARG A 144 29.59 -39.38 -29.02
N GLN A 145 29.37 -39.99 -27.85
CA GLN A 145 29.48 -41.43 -27.68
C GLN A 145 28.23 -42.15 -28.21
N LEU A 146 28.36 -42.78 -29.38
CA LEU A 146 27.33 -43.66 -29.92
C LEU A 146 27.38 -45.02 -29.22
N ALA A 147 26.22 -45.61 -28.98
CA ALA A 147 26.15 -46.95 -28.40
C ALA A 147 26.73 -47.99 -29.38
N ASN A 148 27.50 -48.96 -28.88
CA ASN A 148 28.10 -50.02 -29.69
C ASN A 148 27.13 -51.17 -30.03
N SER A 149 25.83 -50.86 -30.18
CA SER A 149 24.80 -51.82 -30.57
C SER A 149 23.68 -51.14 -31.36
N LEU A 150 23.07 -51.86 -32.30
CA LEU A 150 21.93 -51.36 -33.08
C LEU A 150 20.79 -50.89 -32.18
N SER A 151 20.45 -51.68 -31.16
CA SER A 151 19.42 -51.33 -30.18
C SER A 151 19.78 -50.07 -29.38
N GLY A 152 21.05 -49.92 -29.00
CA GLY A 152 21.53 -48.72 -28.32
C GLY A 152 21.42 -47.45 -29.17
N VAL A 153 21.80 -47.51 -30.45
CA VAL A 153 21.67 -46.38 -31.38
C VAL A 153 20.20 -46.05 -31.66
N GLN A 154 19.33 -47.07 -31.78
CA GLN A 154 17.88 -46.87 -31.91
C GLN A 154 17.30 -46.15 -30.68
N ASN A 155 17.71 -46.53 -29.48
CA ASN A 155 17.31 -45.87 -28.24
C ASN A 155 17.79 -44.41 -28.18
N GLN A 156 19.04 -44.13 -28.58
CA GLN A 156 19.57 -42.76 -28.67
C GLN A 156 18.78 -41.90 -29.66
N LEU A 157 18.41 -42.44 -30.82
CA LEU A 157 17.56 -41.76 -31.81
C LEU A 157 16.15 -41.49 -31.26
N GLN A 158 15.56 -42.45 -30.54
CA GLN A 158 14.25 -42.28 -29.91
C GLN A 158 14.28 -41.19 -28.82
N ALA A 159 15.32 -41.17 -27.98
CA ALA A 159 15.52 -40.12 -26.98
C ALA A 159 15.66 -38.74 -27.63
N PHE A 160 16.44 -38.63 -28.70
CA PHE A 160 16.57 -37.37 -29.45
C PHE A 160 15.26 -36.91 -30.09
N ASN A 161 14.49 -37.83 -30.65
CA ASN A 161 13.15 -37.51 -31.17
C ASN A 161 12.23 -37.00 -30.07
N THR A 162 12.24 -37.65 -28.89
CA THR A 162 11.45 -37.25 -27.71
C THR A 162 11.83 -35.84 -27.25
N TYR A 163 13.12 -35.55 -27.13
CA TYR A 163 13.62 -34.22 -26.83
C TYR A 163 13.06 -33.18 -27.82
N ARG A 164 13.15 -33.44 -29.12
CA ARG A 164 12.71 -32.50 -30.17
C ARG A 164 11.21 -32.25 -30.20
N THR A 165 10.40 -33.28 -29.99
CA THR A 165 8.94 -33.21 -30.20
C THR A 165 8.15 -33.01 -28.93
N VAL A 166 8.72 -33.35 -27.76
CA VAL A 166 8.02 -33.29 -26.47
C VAL A 166 8.67 -32.30 -25.52
N GLU A 167 9.98 -32.38 -25.29
CA GLU A 167 10.65 -31.61 -24.22
C GLU A 167 11.03 -30.19 -24.63
N LYS A 168 11.56 -29.99 -25.84
CA LYS A 168 12.00 -28.68 -26.33
C LYS A 168 10.85 -27.69 -26.61
N PRO A 169 9.71 -28.10 -27.21
CA PRO A 169 8.60 -27.18 -27.50
C PRO A 169 8.08 -26.36 -26.30
N PRO A 170 7.77 -26.94 -25.12
CA PRO A 170 7.29 -26.15 -23.98
C PRO A 170 8.31 -25.12 -23.47
N LYS A 171 9.61 -25.33 -23.70
CA LYS A 171 10.66 -24.37 -23.32
C LYS A 171 10.62 -23.08 -24.13
N PHE A 172 10.13 -23.12 -25.38
CA PHE A 172 9.82 -21.91 -26.13
C PHE A 172 8.61 -21.16 -25.55
N THR A 173 7.62 -21.88 -25.03
CA THR A 173 6.48 -21.27 -24.32
C THR A 173 6.94 -20.63 -23.00
N GLU A 174 7.79 -21.29 -22.21
CA GLU A 174 8.39 -20.73 -20.99
C GLU A 174 9.17 -19.44 -21.30
N LYS A 175 9.97 -19.44 -22.36
CA LYS A 175 10.67 -18.23 -22.82
C LYS A 175 9.69 -17.11 -23.21
N GLY A 176 8.59 -17.42 -23.91
CA GLY A 176 7.56 -16.44 -24.23
C GLY A 176 6.89 -15.87 -22.98
N ASN A 177 6.65 -16.71 -21.97
CA ASN A 177 6.11 -16.27 -20.67
C ASN A 177 7.08 -15.33 -19.95
N LEU A 178 8.39 -15.57 -20.01
CA LEU A 178 9.42 -14.67 -19.49
C LEU A 178 9.40 -13.31 -20.19
N GLU A 179 9.17 -13.25 -21.50
CA GLU A 179 9.03 -12.00 -22.26
C GLU A 179 7.83 -11.18 -21.79
N VAL A 180 6.67 -11.84 -21.67
CA VAL A 180 5.44 -11.20 -21.17
C VAL A 180 5.62 -10.71 -19.74
N LEU A 181 6.27 -11.51 -18.88
CA LEU A 181 6.54 -11.14 -17.50
C LEU A 181 7.47 -9.92 -17.43
N LEU A 182 8.56 -9.91 -18.20
CA LEU A 182 9.48 -8.77 -18.26
C LEU A 182 8.77 -7.50 -18.74
N PHE A 183 7.96 -7.60 -19.80
CA PHE A 183 7.16 -6.47 -20.28
C PHE A 183 6.20 -5.95 -19.20
N THR A 184 5.57 -6.86 -18.46
CA THR A 184 4.65 -6.52 -17.36
C THR A 184 5.38 -5.77 -16.23
N ILE A 185 6.54 -6.29 -15.79
CA ILE A 185 7.39 -5.65 -14.78
C ILE A 185 7.76 -4.24 -15.24
N GLN A 186 8.32 -4.11 -16.44
CA GLN A 186 8.79 -2.83 -16.95
C GLN A 186 7.65 -1.82 -17.13
N SER A 187 6.49 -2.28 -17.60
CA SER A 187 5.30 -1.43 -17.75
C SER A 187 4.76 -0.94 -16.40
N LYS A 188 4.68 -1.83 -15.40
CA LYS A 188 4.27 -1.46 -14.03
C LYS A 188 5.24 -0.46 -13.40
N MET A 189 6.54 -0.71 -13.49
CA MET A 189 7.55 0.18 -12.93
C MET A 189 7.54 1.57 -13.57
N ARG A 190 7.35 1.65 -14.91
CA ARG A 190 7.17 2.94 -15.59
C ARG A 190 5.92 3.69 -15.11
N ALA A 191 4.78 2.99 -15.03
CA ALA A 191 3.53 3.59 -14.57
C ALA A 191 3.63 4.12 -13.13
N ASN A 192 4.46 3.47 -12.31
CA ASN A 192 4.71 3.85 -10.92
C ASN A 192 5.90 4.81 -10.74
N ASN A 193 6.51 5.31 -11.82
CA ASN A 193 7.72 6.16 -11.80
C ASN A 193 8.90 5.53 -11.05
N GLN A 194 8.99 4.21 -11.04
CA GLN A 194 10.11 3.45 -10.49
C GLN A 194 11.20 3.26 -11.55
N LYS A 195 12.45 3.06 -11.09
CA LYS A 195 13.55 2.68 -11.98
C LYS A 195 13.21 1.36 -12.66
N VAL A 196 13.18 1.35 -13.99
CA VAL A 196 12.80 0.18 -14.78
C VAL A 196 13.77 -0.98 -14.54
N TYR A 197 13.22 -2.16 -14.27
CA TYR A 197 13.99 -3.38 -14.12
C TYR A 197 14.71 -3.75 -15.42
N MET A 198 15.99 -4.12 -15.27
CA MET A 198 16.80 -4.72 -16.30
C MET A 198 17.37 -6.03 -15.76
N PRO A 199 17.11 -7.18 -16.41
CA PRO A 199 17.72 -8.44 -16.03
C PRO A 199 19.24 -8.36 -16.01
N LYS A 200 19.86 -9.15 -15.13
CA LYS A 200 21.32 -9.28 -15.09
C LYS A 200 21.84 -9.87 -16.40
N GLU A 201 23.10 -9.57 -16.74
CA GLU A 201 23.77 -10.16 -17.91
C GLU A 201 23.68 -11.70 -17.87
N GLY A 202 23.42 -12.31 -19.02
CA GLY A 202 23.20 -13.76 -19.14
C GLY A 202 21.77 -14.20 -18.85
N LYS A 203 20.94 -13.38 -18.20
CA LYS A 203 19.49 -13.61 -18.01
C LYS A 203 18.62 -12.74 -18.90
N LEU A 204 19.20 -11.97 -19.81
CA LEU A 204 18.43 -11.22 -20.79
C LEU A 204 17.67 -12.19 -21.69
N ILE A 205 16.46 -11.80 -22.08
CA ILE A 205 15.67 -12.54 -23.08
C ILE A 205 16.48 -12.81 -24.34
N SER A 206 17.29 -11.84 -24.79
CA SER A 206 18.17 -12.00 -25.95
C SER A 206 19.20 -13.10 -25.78
N ASP A 207 19.72 -13.29 -24.56
CA ASP A 207 20.74 -14.30 -24.26
C ASP A 207 20.08 -15.68 -24.20
N ILE A 208 18.95 -15.80 -23.52
CA ILE A 208 18.14 -17.04 -23.50
C ILE A 208 17.78 -17.46 -24.93
N ASN A 209 17.38 -16.51 -25.78
CA ASN A 209 16.98 -16.82 -27.16
C ASN A 209 18.17 -17.33 -28.00
N LYS A 210 19.36 -16.76 -27.83
CA LYS A 210 20.58 -17.22 -28.52
C LYS A 210 20.90 -18.67 -28.18
N VAL A 211 20.83 -19.04 -26.90
CA VAL A 211 21.22 -20.38 -26.45
C VAL A 211 20.14 -21.42 -26.75
N LEU A 212 18.85 -21.07 -26.60
CA LEU A 212 17.73 -21.99 -26.90
C LEU A 212 17.58 -22.30 -28.40
N ALA A 213 17.91 -21.31 -29.25
CA ALA A 213 17.87 -21.44 -30.71
C ALA A 213 19.13 -22.11 -31.29
N ALA A 214 20.17 -22.37 -30.49
CA ALA A 214 21.38 -23.02 -30.96
C ALA A 214 21.05 -24.39 -31.60
N PRO A 215 21.58 -24.69 -32.80
CA PRO A 215 21.47 -26.02 -33.39
C PRO A 215 22.17 -27.04 -32.50
N CYS A 216 21.56 -28.22 -32.35
CA CYS A 216 22.28 -29.39 -31.84
C CYS A 216 23.26 -29.82 -32.94
N THR A 217 24.55 -29.48 -32.78
CA THR A 217 25.63 -29.78 -33.74
C THR A 217 26.39 -31.04 -33.40
#